data_AF-A0A0E0LML9-F1
#
_entry.id   AF-A0A0E0LML9-F1
#
_cell.length_a   1.000
_cell.length_b   1.000
_cell.length_c   1.000
_cell.angle_alpha   90.00
_cell.angle_beta   90.00
_cell.angle_gamma   90.00
#
_symmetry.space_group_name_H-M   'P 1'
#
loop_
_entity.id
_entity.type
_entity.pdbx_description
1 polymer ?
#
loop_
_entity_poly.entity_id
_entity_poly.type
_entity_poly.pdbx_seq_one_letter_code
_entity_poly.pdbx_strand_id
1 'polypeptide(L)'
;MSFAGRFYGVTSHDIVVMEVRESQPPQLVEAAELTLQYSCIYLKNGELLLVHHTLKASPSGDDKRLYPAYRVDLDGGKTVPVRGLGGRAMFIGHDCSLSVSPATFPSIVADAVYPGFGCGDRTGQDHIEF
;
A
#
# COMPACT_ATOMS: atom_id res chain seq x y z
N MET A 1 -1.27 -18.79 3.54
CA MET A 1 -1.90 -18.49 4.87
C MET A 1 -3.15 -17.61 4.74
N SER A 2 -4.04 -17.55 5.74
CA SER A 2 -5.16 -16.56 5.78
C SER A 2 -4.73 -15.25 6.43
N PHE A 3 -5.13 -14.12 5.84
CA PHE A 3 -4.84 -12.80 6.39
C PHE A 3 -5.81 -12.35 7.50
N ALA A 4 -6.96 -13.00 7.65
CA ALA A 4 -7.98 -12.58 8.61
C ALA A 4 -7.52 -12.76 10.08
N GLY A 5 -7.90 -11.83 10.95
CA GLY A 5 -7.64 -11.90 12.39
C GLY A 5 -6.18 -11.62 12.79
N ARG A 6 -5.36 -11.09 11.89
CA ARG A 6 -3.95 -10.74 12.14
C ARG A 6 -3.73 -9.26 11.90
N PHE A 7 -2.82 -8.68 12.68
CA PHE A 7 -2.34 -7.32 12.46
C PHE A 7 -1.08 -7.37 11.62
N TYR A 8 -1.07 -6.60 10.53
CA TYR A 8 0.07 -6.44 9.64
C TYR A 8 0.60 -5.02 9.74
N GLY A 9 1.90 -4.87 9.63
CA GLY A 9 2.60 -3.60 9.51
C GLY A 9 3.60 -3.64 8.37
N VAL A 10 4.11 -2.47 8.02
CA VAL A 10 5.20 -2.29 7.07
C VAL A 10 6.29 -1.48 7.74
N THR A 11 7.51 -1.98 7.68
CA THR A 11 8.72 -1.25 8.01
C THR A 11 9.35 -0.72 6.72
N SER A 12 10.51 -0.06 6.82
CA SER A 12 11.25 0.38 5.64
C SER A 12 11.71 -0.78 4.73
N HIS A 13 11.77 -2.00 5.27
CA HIS A 13 12.37 -3.17 4.60
C HIS A 13 11.52 -4.44 4.67
N ASP A 14 10.46 -4.50 5.48
CA ASP A 14 9.74 -5.75 5.73
C ASP A 14 8.25 -5.55 5.95
N ILE A 15 7.47 -6.55 5.54
CA ILE A 15 6.11 -6.74 6.04
C ILE A 15 6.23 -7.53 7.33
N VAL A 16 5.68 -6.98 8.40
CA VAL A 16 5.65 -7.63 9.71
C VAL A 16 4.24 -8.06 10.06
N VAL A 17 4.12 -9.17 10.78
CA VAL A 17 2.87 -9.65 11.35
C VAL A 17 2.99 -9.69 12.86
N MET A 18 1.92 -9.31 13.55
CA MET A 18 1.85 -9.43 15.01
C MET A 18 1.53 -10.87 15.40
N GLU A 19 2.49 -11.52 16.05
CA GLU A 19 2.27 -12.78 16.75
C GLU A 19 1.82 -12.53 18.19
N VAL A 20 0.76 -13.24 18.58
CA VAL A 20 0.27 -13.26 19.96
C VAL A 20 0.38 -14.70 20.44
N ARG A 21 1.07 -14.90 21.56
CA ARG A 21 1.24 -16.20 22.22
C ARG A 21 0.71 -16.08 23.65
N GLU A 22 0.09 -17.14 24.16
CA GLU A 22 -0.39 -17.13 25.53
C GLU A 22 0.77 -16.85 26.50
N SER A 23 0.55 -15.93 27.44
CA SER A 23 1.53 -15.55 28.46
C SER A 23 2.81 -14.88 27.95
N GLN A 24 2.84 -14.37 26.72
CA GLN A 24 3.93 -13.55 26.19
C GLN A 24 3.41 -12.21 25.65
N PRO A 25 4.18 -11.11 25.76
CA PRO A 25 3.85 -9.88 25.06
C PRO A 25 3.74 -10.11 23.55
N PRO A 26 2.84 -9.41 22.84
CA PRO A 26 2.78 -9.45 21.39
C PRO A 26 4.13 -9.10 20.77
N GLN A 27 4.54 -9.82 19.73
CA GLN A 27 5.79 -9.58 19.01
C GLN A 27 5.51 -9.33 17.53
N LEU A 28 6.24 -8.40 16.94
CA LEU A 28 6.26 -8.21 15.49
C LEU A 28 7.32 -9.14 14.93
N VAL A 29 6.91 -10.04 14.03
CA VAL A 29 7.81 -10.95 13.32
C VAL A 29 7.76 -10.63 11.83
N GLU A 30 8.89 -10.83 11.16
CA GLU A 30 8.99 -10.69 9.71
C GLU A 30 8.11 -11.72 9.02
N ALA A 31 7.33 -11.27 8.04
CA ALA A 31 6.41 -12.10 7.26
C ALA A 31 6.81 -12.17 5.78
N ALA A 32 7.41 -11.10 5.25
CA ALA A 32 7.98 -11.05 3.91
C ALA A 32 8.95 -9.85 3.79
N GLU A 33 9.99 -10.01 2.98
CA GLU A 33 10.90 -8.92 2.64
C GLU A 33 10.22 -7.90 1.71
N LEU A 34 10.44 -6.62 1.97
CA LEU A 34 10.08 -5.50 1.10
C LEU A 34 11.33 -4.92 0.46
N THR A 35 11.42 -5.10 -0.84
CA THR A 35 12.42 -4.43 -1.68
C THR A 35 12.02 -3.00 -2.05
N LEU A 36 10.90 -2.48 -1.53
CA LEU A 36 10.26 -1.24 -1.96
C LEU A 36 10.15 -0.25 -0.79
N GLN A 37 11.01 0.77 -0.78
CA GLN A 37 10.97 1.85 0.23
C GLN A 37 9.72 2.73 0.05
N TYR A 38 9.29 3.45 1.09
CA TYR A 38 8.16 4.40 1.02
C TYR A 38 6.85 3.77 0.52
N SER A 39 6.48 2.64 1.11
CA SER A 39 5.28 1.90 0.73
C SER A 39 4.19 2.00 1.80
N CYS A 40 2.94 2.02 1.35
CA CYS A 40 1.77 1.96 2.21
C CYS A 40 1.06 0.62 2.03
N ILE A 41 0.52 0.05 3.12
CA ILE A 41 -0.16 -1.25 3.09
C ILE A 41 -1.59 -1.12 3.55
N TYR A 42 -2.49 -1.89 2.94
CA TYR A 42 -3.85 -2.03 3.45
C TYR A 42 -4.39 -3.43 3.18
N LEU A 43 -5.32 -3.86 4.04
CA LEU A 43 -6.00 -5.13 3.92
C LEU A 43 -7.31 -4.95 3.16
N LYS A 44 -7.52 -5.77 2.13
CA LYS A 44 -8.74 -5.81 1.33
C LYS A 44 -9.25 -7.24 1.24
N ASN A 45 -10.43 -7.54 1.80
CA ASN A 45 -11.11 -8.84 1.66
C ASN A 45 -10.21 -10.05 1.93
N GLY A 46 -9.26 -9.92 2.87
CA GLY A 46 -8.31 -10.98 3.18
C GLY A 46 -7.10 -11.06 2.24
N GLU A 47 -6.83 -10.04 1.43
CA GLU A 47 -5.59 -9.86 0.68
C GLU A 47 -4.87 -8.62 1.18
N LEU A 48 -3.55 -8.70 1.30
CA LEU A 48 -2.72 -7.58 1.69
C LEU A 48 -2.14 -6.93 0.43
N LEU A 49 -2.47 -5.66 0.23
CA LEU A 49 -2.02 -4.87 -0.91
C LEU A 49 -1.03 -3.80 -0.45
N LEU A 50 0.07 -3.69 -1.18
CA LEU A 50 1.12 -2.69 -1.00
C LEU A 50 1.05 -1.70 -2.17
N VAL A 51 1.11 -0.41 -1.86
CA VAL A 51 1.26 0.65 -2.87
C VAL A 51 2.55 1.38 -2.59
N HIS A 52 3.45 1.37 -3.57
CA HIS A 52 4.77 1.98 -3.47
C HIS A 52 4.72 3.40 -4.03
N HIS A 53 5.23 4.38 -3.28
CA HIS A 53 5.38 5.75 -3.76
C HIS A 53 6.73 5.90 -4.45
N THR A 54 6.73 6.11 -5.77
CA THR A 54 7.98 6.25 -6.54
C THR A 54 7.98 7.46 -7.46
N LEU A 55 9.17 8.02 -7.67
CA LEU A 55 9.42 9.11 -8.60
C LEU A 55 10.14 8.57 -9.83
N LYS A 56 9.55 8.78 -10.99
CA LYS A 56 10.16 8.47 -12.27
C LYS A 56 10.70 9.75 -12.88
N ALA A 57 12.02 9.81 -13.01
CA ALA A 57 12.69 10.92 -13.66
C ALA A 57 12.17 11.10 -15.09
N SER A 58 11.75 12.32 -15.41
CA SER A 58 11.32 12.68 -16.77
C SER A 58 12.43 13.43 -17.49
N PRO A 59 12.69 13.15 -18.79
CA PRO A 59 13.58 13.97 -19.60
C PRO A 59 13.19 15.45 -19.66
N SER A 60 11.91 15.77 -19.40
CA SER A 60 11.40 17.15 -19.39
C SER A 60 11.68 17.92 -18.09
N GLY A 61 12.23 17.26 -17.05
CA GLY A 61 12.45 17.85 -15.72
C GLY A 61 11.22 17.81 -14.80
N ASP A 62 10.06 17.39 -15.32
CA ASP A 62 8.86 17.15 -14.51
C ASP A 62 8.82 15.69 -14.07
N ASP A 63 9.49 15.38 -12.95
CA ASP A 63 9.48 14.05 -12.36
C ASP A 63 8.04 13.59 -12.10
N LYS A 64 7.72 12.41 -12.61
CA LYS A 64 6.37 11.85 -12.52
C LYS A 64 6.26 10.97 -11.30
N ARG A 65 5.24 11.21 -10.49
CA ARG A 65 4.87 10.29 -9.39
C ARG A 65 4.11 9.11 -9.94
N LEU A 66 4.49 7.94 -9.44
CA LEU A 66 3.85 6.69 -9.77
C LEU A 66 3.51 5.95 -8.48
N TYR A 67 2.43 5.19 -8.56
CA TYR A 67 1.90 4.42 -7.45
C TYR A 67 1.68 2.96 -7.86
N PRO A 68 2.75 2.22 -8.23
CA PRO A 68 2.62 0.81 -8.54
C PRO A 68 2.09 0.04 -7.32
N ALA A 69 1.18 -0.88 -7.59
CA ALA A 69 0.52 -1.69 -6.58
C ALA A 69 0.94 -3.16 -6.69
N TYR A 70 1.05 -3.80 -5.54
CA TYR A 70 1.48 -5.19 -5.41
C TYR A 70 0.59 -5.93 -4.41
N ARG A 71 0.31 -7.20 -4.68
CA ARG A 71 -0.20 -8.13 -3.68
C ARG A 71 0.95 -8.79 -2.94
N VAL A 72 0.77 -9.03 -1.66
CA VAL A 72 1.74 -9.76 -0.84
C VAL A 72 1.46 -11.25 -0.94
N ASP A 73 2.47 -12.00 -1.35
CA ASP A 73 2.49 -13.46 -1.33
C ASP A 73 3.34 -13.91 -0.14
N LEU A 74 2.68 -14.15 1.00
CA LEU A 74 3.34 -14.58 2.24
C LEU A 74 3.95 -15.98 2.11
N ASP A 75 3.28 -16.88 1.39
CA ASP A 75 3.77 -18.25 1.22
C ASP A 75 5.02 -18.28 0.33
N GLY A 76 5.09 -17.36 -0.65
CA GLY A 76 6.26 -17.14 -1.49
C GLY A 76 7.27 -16.10 -0.96
N GLY A 77 7.00 -15.47 0.20
CA GLY A 77 7.85 -14.43 0.80
C GLY A 77 8.13 -13.23 -0.11
N LYS A 78 7.21 -12.86 -1.01
CA LYS A 78 7.45 -11.87 -2.07
C LYS A 78 6.24 -10.98 -2.33
N THR A 79 6.46 -9.92 -3.12
CA THR A 79 5.39 -9.08 -3.66
C THR A 79 5.17 -9.37 -5.15
N VAL A 80 3.92 -9.34 -5.60
CA VAL A 80 3.54 -9.61 -6.99
C VAL A 80 2.77 -8.41 -7.52
N PRO A 81 3.15 -7.81 -8.67
CA PRO A 81 2.44 -6.67 -9.24
C PRO A 81 0.95 -6.97 -9.50
N VAL A 82 0.09 -5.98 -9.29
CA VAL A 82 -1.34 -6.08 -9.59
C VAL A 82 -1.83 -4.92 -10.43
N ARG A 83 -2.93 -5.16 -11.15
CA ARG A 83 -3.64 -4.13 -11.90
C ARG A 83 -4.71 -3.51 -11.00
N GLY A 84 -4.39 -2.35 -10.44
CA GLY A 84 -5.30 -1.57 -9.59
C GLY A 84 -5.35 -2.00 -8.13
N LEU A 85 -6.25 -1.36 -7.40
CA LEU A 85 -6.49 -1.49 -5.95
C LEU A 85 -7.75 -2.34 -5.68
N GLY A 86 -8.18 -3.07 -6.71
CA GLY A 86 -9.34 -3.93 -6.71
C GLY A 86 -10.64 -3.18 -6.39
N GLY A 87 -10.84 -2.05 -7.06
CA GLY A 87 -12.05 -1.23 -7.01
C GLY A 87 -12.09 -0.20 -5.88
N ARG A 88 -11.06 -0.14 -5.03
CA ARG A 88 -10.97 0.83 -3.93
C ARG A 88 -10.14 2.04 -4.33
N ALA A 89 -10.42 3.18 -3.72
CA ALA A 89 -9.56 4.35 -3.80
C ALA A 89 -8.59 4.36 -2.60
N MET A 90 -7.39 4.91 -2.79
CA MET A 90 -6.42 5.05 -1.71
C MET A 90 -6.04 6.52 -1.52
N PHE A 91 -6.08 6.97 -0.28
CA PHE A 91 -5.55 8.26 0.13
C PHE A 91 -4.19 8.02 0.78
N ILE A 92 -3.15 8.73 0.34
CA ILE A 92 -1.79 8.56 0.85
C ILE A 92 -1.34 9.89 1.42
N GLY A 93 -1.06 9.92 2.72
CA GLY A 93 -0.34 11.00 3.38
C GLY A 93 1.13 10.62 3.61
N HIS A 94 1.87 11.50 4.28
CA HIS A 94 3.28 11.26 4.61
C HIS A 94 3.46 10.05 5.55
N ASP A 95 2.60 9.92 6.56
CA ASP A 95 2.75 8.90 7.62
C ASP A 95 1.62 7.87 7.67
N CYS A 96 0.58 8.04 6.84
CA CYS A 96 -0.59 7.18 6.88
C CYS A 96 -1.23 7.03 5.51
N SER A 97 -1.97 5.94 5.34
CA SER A 97 -2.81 5.74 4.18
C SER A 97 -4.19 5.22 4.57
N LEU A 98 -5.18 5.47 3.72
CA LEU A 98 -6.56 5.07 3.93
C LEU A 98 -7.15 4.49 2.65
N SER A 99 -7.67 3.27 2.72
CA SER A 99 -8.36 2.61 1.62
C SER A 99 -9.88 2.74 1.75
N VAL A 100 -10.50 3.40 0.78
CA VAL A 100 -11.92 3.79 0.81
C VAL A 100 -12.68 3.13 -0.33
N SER A 101 -13.90 2.65 -0.04
CA SER A 101 -14.81 2.16 -1.06
C SER A 101 -15.51 3.33 -1.77
N PRO A 102 -15.49 3.42 -3.10
CA PRO A 102 -16.28 4.40 -3.85
C PRO A 102 -17.79 4.33 -3.58
N ALA A 103 -18.29 3.17 -3.16
CA ALA A 103 -19.69 3.02 -2.75
C ALA A 103 -20.05 3.88 -1.52
N THR A 104 -19.07 4.22 -0.68
CA THR A 104 -19.26 5.09 0.49
C THR A 104 -19.14 6.57 0.13
N PHE A 105 -18.35 6.90 -0.90
CA PHE A 105 -18.12 8.28 -1.35
C PHE A 105 -18.17 8.34 -2.88
N PRO A 106 -19.34 8.64 -3.49
CA PRO A 106 -19.52 8.55 -4.93
C PRO A 106 -18.63 9.47 -5.78
N SER A 107 -17.99 10.47 -5.17
CA SER A 107 -17.10 11.42 -5.84
C SER A 107 -15.67 10.90 -6.04
N ILE A 108 -15.30 9.77 -5.44
CA ILE A 108 -13.97 9.18 -5.60
C ILE A 108 -13.99 8.09 -6.66
N VAL A 109 -12.90 7.96 -7.40
CA VAL A 109 -12.77 7.01 -8.51
C VAL A 109 -12.18 5.70 -8.01
N ALA A 110 -12.75 4.58 -8.45
CA ALA A 110 -12.21 3.25 -8.19
C ALA A 110 -10.79 3.12 -8.75
N ASP A 111 -9.89 2.43 -8.03
CA ASP A 111 -8.50 2.21 -8.45
C ASP A 111 -7.68 3.49 -8.65
N ALA A 112 -8.05 4.58 -7.96
CA ALA A 112 -7.32 5.84 -7.95
C ALA A 112 -6.51 6.03 -6.66
N VAL A 113 -5.39 6.76 -6.79
CA VAL A 113 -4.59 7.22 -5.66
C VAL A 113 -4.72 8.74 -5.51
N TYR A 114 -5.01 9.18 -4.30
CA TYR A 114 -5.17 10.57 -3.91
C TYR A 114 -4.04 10.94 -2.94
N PRO A 115 -2.93 11.51 -3.45
CA PRO A 115 -1.86 11.98 -2.59
C PRO A 115 -2.26 13.22 -1.80
N GLY A 116 -1.86 13.27 -0.53
CA GLY A 116 -2.00 14.42 0.33
C GLY A 116 -0.97 15.50 0.01
N PHE A 117 -1.24 16.74 0.43
CA PHE A 117 -0.39 17.90 0.14
C PHE A 117 1.07 17.73 0.56
N GLY A 118 1.32 17.03 1.67
CA GLY A 118 2.68 16.75 2.17
C GLY A 118 3.46 15.76 1.31
N CYS A 119 2.80 15.04 0.40
CA CYS A 119 3.49 14.19 -0.55
C CYS A 119 4.17 15.03 -1.62
N GLY A 120 3.73 16.25 -1.94
CA GLY A 120 4.36 17.15 -2.93
C GLY A 120 3.53 17.42 -4.20
N ASP A 121 2.26 17.00 -4.24
CA ASP A 121 1.35 17.25 -5.37
C ASP A 121 0.59 18.56 -5.23
N ARG A 122 0.68 19.41 -6.25
CA ARG A 122 -0.07 20.68 -6.36
C ARG A 122 -1.39 20.53 -7.12
N THR A 123 -1.65 19.36 -7.69
CA THR A 123 -2.85 19.08 -8.49
C THR A 123 -3.33 17.68 -8.17
N GLY A 124 -4.43 17.56 -7.43
CA GLY A 124 -4.93 16.28 -6.94
C GLY A 124 -5.28 15.32 -8.08
N GLN A 125 -4.96 14.04 -7.85
CA GLN A 125 -5.27 12.85 -8.63
C GLN A 125 -4.17 12.38 -9.59
N ASP A 126 -3.47 11.31 -9.19
CA ASP A 126 -2.54 10.56 -10.04
C ASP A 126 -3.15 9.19 -10.37
N HIS A 127 -2.91 8.73 -11.60
CA HIS A 127 -3.37 7.42 -12.08
C HIS A 127 -2.31 6.34 -11.82
N ILE A 128 -2.76 5.11 -11.54
CA ILE A 128 -1.90 3.93 -11.42
C ILE A 128 -1.41 3.53 -12.83
N GLU A 129 -0.10 3.50 -13.05
CA GLU A 129 0.50 3.01 -14.29
C GLU A 129 0.81 1.50 -14.23
N PHE A 130 0.78 0.85 -15.41
CA PHE A 130 0.93 -0.60 -15.61
C PHE A 130 2.35 -0.99 -16.05
#